data_AF-A0A7S2XG65-F1
#
_entry.id   AF-A0A7S2XG65-F1
#
_cell.length_a   1.000
_cell.length_b   1.000
_cell.length_c   1.000
_cell.angle_alpha   90.00
_cell.angle_beta   90.00
_cell.angle_gamma   90.00
#
_symmetry.space_group_name_H-M   'P 1'
#
loop_
_entity.id
_entity.type
_entity.pdbx_description
1 polymer ?
#
loop_
_entity_poly.entity_id
_entity_poly.type
_entity_poly.pdbx_seq_one_letter_code
_entity_poly.pdbx_strand_id
1 'polypeptide(L)'
;FLGKDYILTDYFFSLKQRDYATTSAKLLKRLSLPPYNLSPDKIWEDIEAAMAKSLLVAADRMAKQEAQSITHDGSVYEVLGFDILLDSNAKPWVCEVNTT
;
A
#
# COMPACT_ATOMS: atom_id res chain seq x y z
N PHE A 1 -18.58 22.34 6.74
CA PHE A 1 -18.58 20.87 6.81
C PHE A 1 -17.23 20.43 7.35
N LEU A 2 -17.20 19.43 8.24
CA LEU A 2 -16.03 18.81 8.89
C LEU A 2 -15.68 19.35 10.28
N GLY A 3 -16.54 19.00 11.24
CA GLY A 3 -16.16 18.79 12.63
C GLY A 3 -16.15 17.28 12.91
N LYS A 4 -14.96 16.73 13.15
CA LYS A 4 -14.55 15.45 13.79
C LYS A 4 -13.12 15.17 13.33
N ASP A 5 -12.31 14.59 14.20
CA ASP A 5 -10.86 14.41 14.03
C ASP A 5 -10.49 13.52 12.82
N TYR A 6 -10.41 14.10 11.62
CA TYR A 6 -9.87 13.40 10.46
C TYR A 6 -8.34 13.43 10.54
N ILE A 7 -7.73 12.25 10.70
CA ILE A 7 -6.28 12.08 10.64
C ILE A 7 -5.92 11.72 9.20
N LEU A 8 -5.36 12.70 8.47
CA LEU A 8 -4.71 12.46 7.19
C LEU A 8 -3.22 12.23 7.45
N THR A 9 -2.68 11.11 6.96
CA THR A 9 -1.29 10.69 7.21
C THR A 9 -0.32 11.07 6.10
N ASP A 10 -0.83 11.62 5.00
CA ASP A 10 -0.02 12.14 3.91
C ASP A 10 0.96 13.21 4.45
N TYR A 11 2.23 13.07 4.07
CA TYR A 11 3.32 13.94 4.50
C TYR A 11 3.23 15.35 3.91
N PHE A 12 2.54 15.55 2.78
CA PHE A 12 2.30 16.88 2.21
C PHE A 12 1.36 17.70 3.09
N PHE A 13 0.35 17.04 3.68
CA PHE A 13 -0.70 17.70 4.44
C PHE A 13 -0.51 17.61 5.95
N SER A 14 0.32 16.69 6.44
CA SER A 14 0.55 16.49 7.87
C SER A 14 2.03 16.23 8.19
N LEU A 15 2.48 16.78 9.32
CA LEU A 15 3.78 16.40 9.91
C LEU A 15 3.68 15.09 10.70
N LYS A 16 2.49 14.48 10.78
CA LYS A 16 2.23 13.29 11.61
C LYS A 16 3.16 12.14 11.22
N GLN A 17 3.42 11.95 9.93
CA GLN A 17 4.34 10.91 9.47
C GLN A 17 5.81 11.18 9.90
N ARG A 18 6.21 12.44 10.06
CA ARG A 18 7.54 12.81 10.60
C ARG A 18 7.64 12.59 12.10
N ASP A 19 6.57 12.90 12.82
CA ASP A 19 6.50 12.72 14.28
C ASP A 19 6.45 11.21 14.64
N TYR A 20 5.77 10.41 13.82
CA TYR A 20 5.72 8.96 13.92
C TYR A 20 6.82 8.32 13.07
N ALA A 21 8.07 8.45 13.48
CA ALA A 21 9.23 7.77 12.89
C ALA A 21 9.22 6.23 13.14
N THR A 22 8.13 5.59 12.76
CA THR A 22 7.88 4.15 12.86
C THR A 22 7.97 3.56 11.47
N THR A 23 9.00 2.75 11.24
CA THR A 23 9.11 1.97 10.00
C THR A 23 8.08 0.84 10.00
N SER A 24 7.74 0.32 8.82
CA SER A 24 6.91 -0.88 8.68
C SER A 24 7.42 -2.04 9.56
N ALA A 25 8.74 -2.25 9.62
CA ALA A 25 9.34 -3.26 10.49
C ALA A 25 9.07 -3.03 11.99
N LYS A 26 9.12 -1.78 12.47
CA LYS A 26 8.79 -1.45 13.87
C LYS A 26 7.29 -1.64 14.15
N LEU A 27 6.43 -1.27 13.21
CA LEU A 27 4.98 -1.46 13.32
C LEU A 27 4.64 -2.95 13.39
N LEU A 28 5.13 -3.74 12.45
CA LEU A 28 4.90 -5.19 12.39
C LEU A 28 5.41 -5.89 13.67
N LYS A 29 6.60 -5.52 14.14
CA LYS A 29 7.12 -6.00 15.44
C LYS A 29 6.21 -5.61 16.61
N ARG A 30 5.57 -4.44 16.57
CA ARG A 30 4.63 -4.04 17.65
C ARG A 30 3.34 -4.86 17.61
N LEU A 31 2.84 -5.16 16.41
CA LEU A 31 1.65 -5.98 16.19
C LEU A 31 1.87 -7.45 16.56
N SER A 32 3.11 -7.94 16.52
CA SER A 32 3.45 -9.29 16.99
C SER A 32 3.52 -9.44 18.51
N LEU A 33 3.48 -8.33 19.26
CA LEU A 33 3.54 -8.32 20.71
C LEU A 33 2.14 -8.15 21.32
N PRO A 34 1.94 -8.51 22.61
CA PRO A 34 0.69 -8.24 23.31
C PRO A 34 0.30 -6.75 23.29
N PRO A 35 -1.02 -6.43 23.21
CA PRO A 35 -2.15 -7.36 23.25
C PRO A 35 -2.56 -7.93 21.88
N TYR A 36 -1.86 -7.59 20.80
CA TYR A 36 -2.30 -7.90 19.43
C TYR A 36 -1.98 -9.34 19.02
N ASN A 37 -0.76 -9.82 19.33
CA ASN A 37 -0.32 -11.19 19.06
C ASN A 37 -0.56 -11.64 17.59
N LEU A 38 -0.43 -10.72 16.64
CA LEU A 38 -0.65 -10.98 15.23
C LEU A 38 0.62 -11.52 14.55
N SER A 39 0.46 -12.27 13.47
CA SER A 39 1.59 -12.75 12.66
C SER A 39 2.00 -11.68 11.64
N PRO A 40 3.24 -11.13 11.72
CA PRO A 40 3.77 -10.22 10.70
C PRO A 40 3.75 -10.81 9.29
N ASP A 41 4.08 -12.10 9.17
CA ASP A 41 4.14 -12.79 7.89
C ASP A 41 2.76 -12.85 7.24
N LYS A 42 1.72 -13.13 8.03
CA LYS A 42 0.34 -13.16 7.55
C LYS A 42 -0.13 -11.79 7.06
N ILE A 43 0.21 -10.73 7.79
CA ILE A 43 -0.13 -9.34 7.42
C ILE A 43 0.55 -8.99 6.10
N TRP A 44 1.82 -9.36 5.94
CA TRP A 44 2.57 -9.07 4.71
C TRP A 44 2.03 -9.85 3.51
N GLU A 45 1.70 -11.14 3.70
CA GLU A 45 1.03 -11.96 2.69
C GLU A 45 -0.31 -11.33 2.24
N ASP A 46 -1.11 -10.80 3.19
CA ASP A 46 -2.37 -10.16 2.85
C ASP A 46 -2.17 -8.82 2.10
N ILE A 47 -1.09 -8.09 2.40
CA ILE A 47 -0.72 -6.86 1.68
C ILE A 47 -0.31 -7.20 0.25
N GLU A 48 0.57 -8.19 0.06
CA GLU A 48 0.99 -8.67 -1.26
C GLU A 48 -0.21 -9.15 -2.08
N ALA A 49 -1.15 -9.87 -1.45
CA ALA A 49 -2.38 -10.31 -2.12
C ALA A 49 -3.27 -9.13 -2.54
N ALA A 50 -3.37 -8.08 -1.72
CA ALA A 50 -4.13 -6.87 -2.06
C ALA A 50 -3.49 -6.11 -3.24
N MET A 51 -2.16 -5.98 -3.23
CA MET A 51 -1.40 -5.38 -4.32
C MET A 51 -1.55 -6.17 -5.63
N ALA A 52 -1.35 -7.49 -5.59
CA ALA A 52 -1.45 -8.34 -6.77
C ALA A 52 -2.85 -8.29 -7.40
N LYS A 53 -3.91 -8.31 -6.60
CA LYS A 53 -5.29 -8.16 -7.10
C LYS A 53 -5.53 -6.80 -7.74
N SER A 54 -4.96 -5.74 -7.19
CA SER A 54 -5.06 -4.38 -7.74
C SER A 54 -4.40 -4.29 -9.11
N LEU A 55 -3.20 -4.88 -9.27
CA LEU A 55 -2.48 -4.94 -10.54
C LEU A 55 -3.19 -5.84 -11.56
N LEU A 56 -3.74 -6.97 -11.12
CA LEU A 56 -4.44 -7.92 -12.01
C LEU A 56 -5.62 -7.26 -12.74
N VAL A 57 -6.35 -6.37 -12.07
CA VAL A 57 -7.46 -5.61 -12.67
C VAL A 57 -6.96 -4.63 -13.74
N ALA A 58 -5.75 -4.09 -13.58
CA ALA A 58 -5.14 -3.16 -14.54
C ALA A 58 -4.37 -3.84 -15.68
N ALA A 59 -3.95 -5.10 -15.49
CA ALA A 59 -3.01 -5.79 -16.36
C ALA A 59 -3.42 -5.84 -17.84
N ASP A 60 -4.68 -6.19 -18.14
CA ASP A 60 -5.15 -6.26 -19.54
C ASP A 60 -5.10 -4.88 -20.23
N ARG A 61 -5.45 -3.81 -19.51
CA ARG A 61 -5.37 -2.45 -20.05
C ARG A 61 -3.93 -2.04 -20.31
N MET A 62 -3.04 -2.32 -19.35
CA MET A 62 -1.61 -2.02 -19.48
C MET A 62 -0.98 -2.77 -20.64
N ALA A 63 -1.25 -4.08 -20.78
CA ALA A 63 -0.74 -4.89 -21.88
C ALA A 63 -1.20 -4.38 -23.26
N LYS A 64 -2.46 -3.94 -23.37
CA LYS A 64 -2.97 -3.33 -24.62
C LYS A 64 -2.26 -2.01 -24.95
N GLN A 65 -1.98 -1.19 -23.95
CA GLN A 65 -1.27 0.08 -24.14
C GLN A 65 0.20 -0.16 -24.52
N GLU A 66 0.84 -1.16 -23.92
CA GLU A 66 2.19 -1.60 -24.27
C GLU A 66 2.25 -2.06 -25.73
N ALA A 67 1.38 -3.01 -26.13
CA ALA A 67 1.36 -3.55 -27.48
C ALA A 67 1.09 -2.50 -28.58
N GLN A 68 0.40 -1.41 -28.25
CA GLN A 68 0.17 -0.28 -29.17
C GLN A 68 1.39 0.64 -29.30
N SER A 69 2.22 0.73 -28.28
CA SER A 69 3.27 1.75 -28.16
C SER A 69 4.68 1.17 -28.29
N ILE A 70 4.84 -0.15 -28.14
CA ILE A 70 6.12 -0.81 -27.93
C ILE A 70 6.14 -2.12 -28.74
N THR A 71 7.25 -2.35 -29.43
CA THR A 71 7.39 -3.47 -30.38
C THR A 71 7.84 -4.78 -29.73
N HIS A 72 8.33 -4.74 -28.48
CA HIS A 72 8.90 -5.89 -27.78
C HIS A 72 8.35 -5.95 -26.35
N ASP A 73 7.78 -7.10 -25.97
CA ASP A 73 7.24 -7.35 -24.62
C ASP A 73 8.31 -7.19 -23.54
N GLY A 74 7.92 -6.62 -22.40
CA GLY A 74 8.79 -6.53 -21.22
C GLY A 74 9.84 -5.42 -21.32
N SER A 75 9.65 -4.47 -22.23
CA SER A 75 10.54 -3.31 -22.38
C SER A 75 10.21 -2.18 -21.39
N VAL A 76 9.16 -2.33 -20.59
CA VAL A 76 8.69 -1.33 -19.61
C VAL A 76 8.72 -1.90 -18.21
N TYR A 77 9.12 -1.05 -17.27
CA TYR A 77 8.93 -1.29 -15.85
C TYR A 77 8.44 0.01 -15.20
N GLU A 78 7.75 -0.12 -14.08
CA GLU A 78 7.31 1.02 -13.28
C GLU A 78 7.44 0.69 -11.80
N VAL A 79 7.91 1.65 -11.02
CA VAL A 79 7.96 1.56 -9.56
C VAL A 79 6.71 2.24 -9.01
N LEU A 80 5.85 1.44 -8.38
CA LEU A 80 4.58 1.91 -7.84
C LEU A 80 4.67 2.09 -6.32
N GLY A 81 4.21 3.23 -5.84
CA GLY A 81 4.02 3.51 -4.42
C GLY A 81 2.61 3.12 -3.99
N PHE A 82 2.47 2.06 -3.19
CA PHE A 82 1.19 1.68 -2.62
C PHE A 82 1.03 2.24 -1.21
N ASP A 83 -0.04 2.99 -1.02
CA ASP A 83 -0.46 3.42 0.31
C ASP A 83 -1.49 2.42 0.84
N ILE A 84 -1.09 1.72 1.92
CA ILE A 84 -1.89 0.66 2.53
C ILE A 84 -2.27 1.05 3.95
N LEU A 85 -3.57 0.95 4.24
CA LEU A 85 -4.12 1.10 5.57
C LEU A 85 -4.43 -0.27 6.17
N LEU A 86 -3.97 -0.51 7.40
CA LEU A 86 -4.41 -1.65 8.21
C LEU A 86 -5.59 -1.23 9.08
N ASP A 87 -6.69 -1.96 9.01
CA ASP A 87 -7.83 -1.73 9.90
C ASP A 87 -7.61 -2.32 11.31
N SER A 88 -8.62 -2.21 12.18
CA SER A 88 -8.55 -2.73 13.56
C SER A 88 -8.35 -4.25 13.65
N ASN A 89 -8.61 -4.99 12.57
CA ASN A 89 -8.39 -6.44 12.47
C ASN A 89 -7.10 -6.78 11.70
N ALA A 90 -6.24 -5.78 11.46
CA ALA A 90 -5.04 -5.87 10.64
C ALA A 90 -5.29 -6.33 9.19
N LYS A 91 -6.50 -6.15 8.68
CA LYS A 91 -6.79 -6.37 7.27
C LYS A 91 -6.27 -5.16 6.45
N PRO A 92 -5.52 -5.40 5.36
CA PRO A 92 -5.03 -4.33 4.51
C PRO A 92 -6.09 -3.81 3.53
N TRP A 93 -6.07 -2.49 3.34
CA TRP A 93 -6.89 -1.75 2.39
C TRP A 93 -5.99 -0.87 1.54
N VAL A 94 -6.08 -1.02 0.22
CA VAL A 94 -5.38 -0.16 -0.73
C VAL A 94 -6.08 1.20 -0.77
N CYS A 95 -5.36 2.25 -0.41
CA CYS A 95 -5.87 3.63 -0.39
C CYS A 95 -5.61 4.33 -1.72
N GLU A 96 -4.36 4.26 -2.18
CA GLU A 96 -3.92 4.81 -3.46
C GLU A 96 -2.74 4.03 -4.03
N VAL A 97 -2.54 4.18 -5.34
CA VAL A 97 -1.41 3.65 -6.09
C VAL A 97 -0.80 4.82 -6.85
N ASN A 98 0.41 5.21 -6.45
CA ASN A 98 1.14 6.34 -7.00
C ASN A 98 2.22 5.87 -7.99
N THR A 99 2.38 6.64 -9.06
CA THR A 99 3.41 6.46 -10.08
C THR A 99 4.53 7.48 -9.84
N THR A 100 5.75 7.19 -10.28
CA THR A 100 6.91 8.10 -10.15
C THR A 100 6.94 9.15 -11.26
#